data_AF-A0A8H7A2A4-F1
#
_entry.id   AF-A0A8H7A2A4-F1
#
_cell.length_a   1.000
_cell.length_b   1.000
_cell.length_c   1.000
_cell.angle_alpha   90.00
_cell.angle_beta   90.00
_cell.angle_gamma   90.00
#
_symmetry.space_group_name_H-M   'P 1'
#
loop_
_entity.id
_entity.type
_entity.pdbx_description
1 polymer ?
#
loop_
_entity_poly.entity_id
_entity_poly.type
_entity_poly.pdbx_seq_one_letter_code
_entity_poly.pdbx_strand_id
1 'polypeptide(L)' 'MSSANWRSVFTFNKYSQICARAVRTSLNDTARLAAERRGVTSLRYQNWEDGQGGQQVLLNPETDKGTPKSAAV' A
#
# COMPACT_ATOMS: atom_id res chain seq x y z
N MET A 1 21.99 -2.04 24.04
CA MET A 1 21.84 -1.92 22.56
C MET A 1 20.59 -1.11 22.29
N SER A 2 20.72 0.16 21.94
CA SER A 2 19.56 1.04 21.68
C SER A 2 18.84 0.55 20.42
N SER A 3 17.60 0.07 20.55
CA SER A 3 16.77 -0.32 19.42
C SER A 3 16.20 0.94 18.77
N ALA A 4 16.23 1.02 17.43
CA ALA A 4 15.65 2.17 16.74
C ALA A 4 14.14 2.31 17.07
N ASN A 5 13.71 3.52 17.46
CA ASN A 5 12.38 3.81 18.00
C ASN A 5 11.21 3.22 17.19
N TRP A 6 11.34 3.20 15.85
CA TRP A 6 10.29 2.69 14.95
C TRP A 6 10.01 1.19 15.09
N ARG A 7 10.98 0.39 15.57
CA ARG A 7 10.84 -1.07 15.71
C ARG A 7 9.75 -1.48 16.70
N SER A 8 9.39 -0.60 17.63
CA SER A 8 8.30 -0.84 18.59
C SER A 8 6.90 -0.69 17.99
N VAL A 9 6.76 0.00 16.86
CA VAL A 9 5.47 0.36 16.27
C VAL A 9 5.16 -0.48 15.03
N PHE A 10 6.15 -0.76 14.19
CA PHE A 10 5.94 -1.50 12.95
C PHE A 10 7.18 -2.27 12.50
N THR A 11 6.96 -3.22 11.59
CA THR A 11 8.01 -4.06 11.01
C THR A 11 8.89 -3.27 10.02
N PHE A 12 10.08 -3.80 9.74
CA PHE A 12 11.02 -3.17 8.81
C PHE A 12 10.44 -2.94 7.41
N ASN A 13 9.56 -3.83 6.94
CA ASN A 13 8.89 -3.66 5.64
C ASN A 13 7.97 -2.44 5.63
N LYS A 14 7.27 -2.15 6.73
CA LYS A 14 6.43 -0.96 6.81
C LYS A 14 7.29 0.31 6.92
N TYR A 15 8.36 0.25 7.70
CA TYR A 15 9.36 1.33 7.79
C TYR A 15 9.88 1.72 6.40
N SER A 16 10.40 0.74 5.65
CA SER A 16 10.99 0.97 4.34
C SER A 16 9.97 1.49 3.32
N GLN A 17 8.73 1.03 3.37
CA GLN A 17 7.64 1.58 2.55
C GLN A 17 7.37 3.06 2.83
N ILE A 18 7.34 3.46 4.11
CA ILE A 18 7.12 4.86 4.51
C ILE A 18 8.28 5.74 4.03
N CYS A 19 9.53 5.32 4.28
CA CYS A 19 10.71 6.04 3.80
C CYS A 19 10.73 6.15 2.27
N ALA A 20 10.42 5.06 1.56
CA ALA A 20 10.35 5.08 0.10
C ALA A 20 9.26 6.02 -0.42
N ARG A 21 8.12 6.17 0.27
CA ARG A 21 7.10 7.17 -0.09
C ARG A 21 7.65 8.58 0.05
N ALA A 22 8.29 8.90 1.18
CA ALA A 22 8.88 10.22 1.43
C ALA A 22 9.93 10.60 0.37
N VAL A 23 10.77 9.63 -0.04
CA VAL A 23 11.78 9.84 -1.10
C VAL A 23 11.13 10.09 -2.46
N ARG A 24 10.04 9.39 -2.80
CA ARG A 24 9.33 9.64 -4.08
C ARG A 24 8.75 11.04 -4.14
N THR A 25 8.17 11.51 -3.04
CA THR A 25 7.59 12.86 -2.96
C THR A 25 8.62 13.98 -3.06
N SER A 26 9.90 13.70 -2.75
CA SER A 26 10.98 14.68 -2.86
C SER A 26 11.65 14.73 -4.25
N LEU A 27 11.22 13.93 -5.22
CA LEU A 27 11.77 13.94 -6.57
C LEU A 27 11.13 15.01 -7.46
N ASN A 28 11.87 15.45 -8.48
CA ASN A 28 11.37 16.33 -9.54
C ASN A 28 10.20 15.68 -10.29
N ASP A 29 9.29 16.50 -10.85
CA ASP A 29 8.01 16.04 -11.42
C ASP A 29 8.13 14.92 -12.46
N THR A 30 9.14 14.98 -13.34
CA THR A 30 9.38 13.97 -14.38
C THR A 30 9.73 12.60 -13.80
N ALA A 31 10.58 12.57 -12.78
CA ALA A 31 10.99 11.34 -12.10
C ALA A 31 9.93 10.87 -11.09
N ARG A 32 9.21 11.81 -10.46
CA ARG A 32 8.15 11.52 -9.48
C ARG A 32 7.04 10.69 -10.10
N LEU A 33 6.56 11.04 -11.29
CA LEU A 33 5.46 10.31 -11.96
C LEU A 33 5.78 8.82 -12.15
N ALA A 34 6.97 8.51 -12.65
CA ALA A 34 7.40 7.13 -12.84
C ALA A 34 7.66 6.40 -11.50
N ALA A 35 8.07 7.13 -10.47
CA ALA A 35 8.33 6.58 -9.14
C ALA A 35 7.03 6.30 -8.36
N GLU A 36 6.03 7.17 -8.45
CA GLU A 36 4.73 7.03 -7.77
C GLU A 36 3.90 5.87 -8.30
N ARG A 37 3.93 5.62 -9.62
CA ARG A 37 3.26 4.45 -10.23
C ARG A 37 3.71 3.12 -9.59
N ARG A 38 4.97 3.03 -9.15
CA ARG A 38 5.53 1.85 -8.47
C ARG A 38 5.05 1.69 -7.02
N GLY A 39 4.47 2.73 -6.43
CA GLY A 39 3.96 2.72 -5.05
C GLY A 39 2.52 2.22 -4.92
N VAL A 40 1.81 2.00 -6.04
CA VAL A 40 0.42 1.53 -6.04
C VAL A 40 0.38 0.03 -5.87
N THR A 41 -0.45 -0.47 -4.95
CA THR A 41 -0.63 -1.91 -4.70
C THR A 41 -2.12 -2.21 -4.55
N SER A 42 -2.68 -2.89 -5.54
CA SER A 42 -4.09 -3.28 -5.63
C SER A 42 -4.28 -4.79 -5.38
N LEU A 43 -3.75 -5.28 -4.27
CA LEU A 43 -3.85 -6.69 -3.90
C LEU A 43 -5.10 -6.96 -3.07
N ARG A 44 -5.65 -8.15 -3.24
CA ARG A 44 -6.71 -8.71 -2.40
C ARG A 44 -6.22 -10.04 -1.84
N TYR A 45 -6.53 -10.31 -0.59
CA TYR A 45 -6.21 -11.58 0.05
C TYR A 45 -7.48 -12.19 0.64
N GLN A 46 -7.44 -13.50 0.85
CA GLN A 46 -8.51 -14.27 1.48
C GLN A 46 -7.84 -15.17 2.51
N ASN A 47 -8.36 -15.18 3.73
CA ASN A 47 -7.93 -16.17 4.71
C ASN A 47 -8.67 -17.49 4.43
N TRP A 48 -7.94 -18.60 4.41
CA TRP A 48 -8.49 -19.93 4.18
C TRP A 48 -8.26 -20.76 5.44
N GLU A 49 -9.34 -21.27 6.01
CA GLU A 49 -9.32 -22.10 7.21
C GLU A 49 -10.16 -23.35 6.93
N ASP A 50 -9.67 -24.53 7.34
CA ASP A 50 -10.32 -25.83 7.13
C ASP A 50 -10.78 -26.10 5.68
N GLY A 51 -10.05 -25.57 4.70
CA GLY A 51 -10.37 -25.72 3.27
C GLY A 51 -11.53 -24.85 2.77
N GLN A 52 -12.08 -23.98 3.61
CA GLN A 52 -13.10 -23.00 3.22
C GLN A 52 -12.46 -21.62 3.07
N GLY A 53 -12.73 -20.96 1.94
CA GLY A 53 -12.26 -19.61 1.69
C GLY A 53 -13.14 -18.59 2.42
N GLY A 54 -12.52 -17.75 3.26
CA GLY A 54 -13.19 -16.66 3.99
C GLY A 54 -13.51 -15.43 3.14
N GLN A 55 -13.70 -14.26 3.76
CA GLN A 55 -13.98 -13.03 3.03
C GLN A 55 -12.75 -12.53 2.26
N GLN A 56 -12.96 -12.07 1.02
CA GLN A 56 -11.90 -11.38 0.27
C GLN A 56 -11.73 -9.96 0.81
N VAL A 57 -10.54 -9.65 1.33
CA VAL A 57 -10.17 -8.36 1.89
C VAL A 57 -9.21 -7.65 0.97
N LEU A 58 -9.46 -6.36 0.73
CA LEU A 58 -8.56 -5.50 -0.04
C LEU A 58 -7.40 -5.04 0.86
N LEU A 59 -6.15 -5.19 0.41
CA LEU A 59 -4.98 -4.87 1.23
C LEU A 59 -4.85 -3.38 1.54
N ASN A 60 -5.31 -2.50 0.64
CA ASN A 60 -5.26 -1.03 0.79
C ASN A 60 -6.62 -0.39 0.45
N PRO A 61 -7.56 -0.29 1.42
CA PRO A 61 -8.95 0.11 1.16
C PRO A 61 -9.14 1.56 0.65
N GLU A 62 -8.17 2.44 0.89
CA GLU A 62 -8.27 3.87 0.52
C GLU A 62 -8.02 4.16 -0.97
N THR A 63 -7.42 3.24 -1.72
CA THR A 63 -7.10 3.44 -3.15
C THR A 63 -8.34 3.41 -4.05
N ASP A 64 -9.47 2.87 -3.55
CA ASP A 64 -10.68 2.62 -4.34
C ASP A 64 -11.76 3.71 -4.20
N LYS A 65 -11.52 4.76 -3.39
CA LYS A 65 -12.46 5.90 -3.24
C LYS A 65 -12.45 6.87 -4.44
N GLY A 66 -11.84 6.48 -5.55
CA GLY A 66 -11.41 7.38 -6.63
C GLY A 66 -11.86 6.98 -8.02
N THR A 67 -13.05 6.42 -8.23
CA THR A 67 -13.84 6.67 -9.45
C THR A 67 -15.28 6.24 -9.22
N PRO A 68 -16.28 7.16 -9.24
CA PRO A 68 -17.66 6.71 -9.41
C PRO A 68 -17.70 5.93 -10.72
N LYS A 69 -18.12 4.66 -10.66
CA LYS A 69 -18.43 3.90 -11.88
C LYS A 69 -19.51 4.72 -12.60
N SER A 70 -19.12 5.39 -13.69
CA SER A 70 -20.07 6.01 -14.60
C SER A 70 -20.96 4.88 -15.10
N ALA A 71 -22.17 4.80 -14.57
CA ALA A 71 -23.23 3.97 -15.10
C ALA A 71 -23.59 4.56 -16.48
N ALA A 72 -22.88 4.11 -17.51
CA ALA A 72 -23.30 4.32 -18.88
C ALA A 72 -24.40 3.29 -19.18
N VAL A 73 -25.56 3.83 -19.56
CA VAL A 73 -26.78 3.16 -20.05
C VAL A 73 -26.49 2.33 -21.29
#